data_AF-A0A6G1T082-F1
#
_entry.id   AF-A0A6G1T082-F1
#
_cell.length_a   1.000
_cell.length_b   1.000
_cell.length_c   1.000
_cell.angle_alpha   90.00
_cell.angle_beta   90.00
_cell.angle_gamma   90.00
#
_symmetry.space_group_name_H-M   'P 1'
#
loop_
_entity.id
_entity.type
_entity.pdbx_description
1 polymer ?
#
loop_
_entity_poly.entity_id
_entity_poly.type
_entity_poly.pdbx_seq_one_letter_code
_entity_poly.pdbx_strand_id
1 'polypeptide(L)'
;MTDLDKWPTDRIILGPVANALYAIGRLERGDLSATDVIGVSFFLTNAADSLEVSGFARTVSAFRDLAQLIEDHVVQGRTPLYGPASVPTFATLARQSLMHDLEARVLVPIAPDHARYYLEPRRDWEAVIGRFPETTVDIEEAGKCFALGRNGAAVFHCMQVMEHGLIALGEFMQISDPKSGFTTVSNALRRIKERKYSDLTEFEKEHFAFFEQTHGSVQAVKDAWRNKINHAQGAPRLLTADFSEAVAMEIYIATRGFMRRLATEMPTKRRRR
;
A
#
# COMPACT_ATOMS: atom_id res chain seq x y z
N MET A 1 -3.90 2.16 -23.97
CA MET A 1 -3.32 0.82 -23.75
C MET A 1 -2.32 0.97 -22.61
N THR A 2 -2.81 0.91 -21.38
CA THR A 2 -2.00 1.04 -20.16
C THR A 2 -1.28 -0.27 -19.92
N ASP A 3 0.00 -0.17 -19.55
CA ASP A 3 0.94 -1.24 -19.23
C ASP A 3 0.36 -2.17 -18.14
N LEU A 4 -0.41 -3.20 -18.54
CA LEU A 4 -1.00 -4.20 -17.65
C LEU A 4 0.07 -5.16 -17.09
N ASP A 5 1.23 -5.25 -17.74
CA ASP A 5 2.33 -6.15 -17.37
C ASP A 5 3.15 -5.68 -16.15
N LYS A 6 2.86 -4.50 -15.60
CA LYS A 6 3.57 -3.94 -14.43
C LYS A 6 2.84 -4.14 -13.11
N TRP A 7 1.71 -4.85 -13.11
CA TRP A 7 0.86 -4.97 -11.93
C TRP A 7 1.21 -6.23 -11.12
N PRO A 8 1.31 -6.14 -9.78
CA PRO A 8 1.52 -7.29 -8.92
C PRO A 8 0.50 -8.42 -9.19
N THR A 9 0.96 -9.66 -9.22
CA THR A 9 0.18 -10.88 -9.57
C THR A 9 -0.89 -11.26 -8.55
N ASP A 10 -0.97 -10.57 -7.42
CA ASP A 10 -1.92 -10.80 -6.32
C ASP A 10 -3.19 -9.94 -6.41
N ARG A 11 -3.42 -9.26 -7.54
CA ARG A 11 -4.52 -8.29 -7.71
C ARG A 11 -5.57 -8.77 -8.70
N ILE A 12 -6.83 -8.62 -8.32
CA ILE A 12 -7.97 -8.70 -9.25
C ILE A 12 -8.27 -7.30 -9.73
N ILE A 13 -8.04 -7.02 -11.02
CA ILE A 13 -8.58 -5.81 -11.63
C ILE A 13 -10.08 -6.08 -11.84
N LEU A 14 -10.93 -5.41 -11.07
CA LEU A 14 -12.39 -5.57 -11.20
C LEU A 14 -12.93 -5.02 -12.52
N GLY A 15 -12.15 -4.22 -13.28
CA GLY A 15 -12.55 -3.69 -14.58
C GLY A 15 -12.89 -4.78 -15.61
N PRO A 16 -11.97 -5.68 -15.97
CA PRO A 16 -12.26 -6.84 -16.81
C PRO A 16 -13.43 -7.69 -16.30
N VAL A 17 -13.49 -7.97 -14.99
CA VAL A 17 -14.57 -8.76 -14.39
C VAL A 17 -15.93 -8.05 -14.49
N ALA A 18 -15.98 -6.73 -14.30
CA ALA A 18 -17.19 -5.93 -14.43
C ALA A 18 -17.70 -5.90 -15.87
N ASN A 19 -16.80 -5.78 -16.86
CA ASN A 19 -17.16 -5.86 -18.28
C ASN A 19 -17.72 -7.24 -18.64
N ALA A 20 -17.09 -8.31 -18.14
CA ALA A 20 -17.57 -9.68 -18.31
C ALA A 20 -18.96 -9.87 -17.67
N LEU A 21 -19.18 -9.38 -16.45
CA LEU A 21 -20.49 -9.45 -15.78
C LEU A 21 -21.58 -8.68 -16.54
N TYR A 22 -21.27 -7.49 -17.04
CA TYR A 22 -22.19 -6.71 -17.87
C TYR A 22 -22.58 -7.48 -19.15
N ALA A 23 -21.60 -8.08 -19.82
CA ALA A 23 -21.81 -8.90 -21.01
C ALA A 23 -22.64 -10.17 -20.72
N ILE A 24 -22.33 -10.88 -19.63
CA ILE A 24 -23.08 -12.04 -19.14
C ILE A 24 -24.55 -11.69 -18.92
N GLY A 25 -24.83 -10.55 -18.27
CA GLY A 25 -26.21 -10.09 -18.08
C GLY A 25 -26.97 -9.82 -19.39
N ARG A 26 -26.30 -9.37 -20.45
CA ARG A 26 -26.92 -9.22 -21.78
C ARG A 26 -27.18 -10.57 -22.46
N LEU A 27 -26.24 -11.52 -22.35
CA LEU A 27 -26.39 -12.89 -22.89
C LEU A 27 -27.59 -13.61 -22.27
N GLU A 28 -27.80 -13.46 -20.97
CA GLU A 28 -28.90 -14.08 -20.23
C GLU A 28 -30.28 -13.63 -20.71
N ARG A 29 -30.39 -12.39 -21.18
CA ARG A 29 -31.62 -11.83 -21.74
C ARG A 29 -31.80 -12.12 -23.23
N GLY A 30 -30.77 -12.63 -23.91
CA GLY A 30 -30.78 -12.83 -25.36
C GLY A 30 -30.64 -11.54 -26.18
N ASP A 31 -30.16 -10.45 -25.57
CA ASP A 31 -30.19 -9.07 -26.12
C ASP A 31 -28.95 -8.71 -26.99
N LEU A 32 -28.30 -9.67 -27.65
CA LEU A 32 -27.01 -9.42 -28.34
C LEU A 32 -27.09 -9.55 -29.85
N SER A 33 -26.56 -8.54 -30.54
CA SER A 33 -26.30 -8.61 -31.98
C SER A 33 -25.03 -9.43 -32.26
N ALA A 34 -24.88 -9.97 -33.47
CA ALA A 34 -23.68 -10.75 -33.84
C ALA A 34 -22.35 -9.98 -33.65
N THR A 35 -22.38 -8.65 -33.80
CA THR A 35 -21.23 -7.77 -33.55
C THR A 35 -20.92 -7.55 -32.07
N ASP A 36 -21.95 -7.55 -31.20
CA ASP A 36 -21.72 -7.48 -29.75
C ASP A 36 -20.98 -8.74 -29.27
N VAL A 37 -21.27 -9.89 -29.86
CA VAL A 37 -20.82 -11.20 -29.42
C VAL A 37 -19.29 -11.40 -29.53
N ILE A 38 -18.63 -10.82 -30.54
CA ILE A 38 -17.16 -10.83 -30.66
C ILE A 38 -16.51 -10.08 -29.48
N GLY A 39 -17.07 -8.93 -29.11
CA GLY A 39 -16.60 -8.17 -27.95
C GLY A 39 -16.79 -8.92 -26.63
N VAL A 40 -17.87 -9.71 -26.52
CA VAL A 40 -18.15 -10.51 -25.32
C VAL A 40 -17.12 -11.62 -25.10
N SER A 41 -16.72 -12.37 -26.13
CA SER A 41 -15.66 -13.39 -25.99
C SER A 41 -14.38 -12.77 -25.45
N PHE A 42 -13.96 -11.64 -26.02
CA PHE A 42 -12.78 -10.92 -25.57
C PHE A 42 -12.86 -10.49 -24.09
N PHE A 43 -14.01 -9.95 -23.66
CA PHE A 43 -14.19 -9.56 -22.25
C PHE A 43 -14.14 -10.75 -21.30
N LEU A 44 -14.74 -11.88 -21.67
CA LEU A 44 -14.71 -13.11 -20.86
C LEU A 44 -13.30 -13.67 -20.73
N THR A 45 -12.55 -13.75 -21.82
CA THR A 45 -11.16 -14.23 -21.81
C THR A 45 -10.26 -13.33 -20.99
N ASN A 46 -10.37 -12.00 -21.16
CA ASN A 46 -9.58 -11.04 -20.38
C ASN A 46 -9.89 -11.11 -18.87
N ALA A 47 -11.16 -11.28 -18.52
CA ALA A 47 -11.56 -11.49 -17.13
C ALA A 47 -11.05 -12.83 -16.59
N ALA A 48 -11.08 -13.91 -17.37
CA ALA A 48 -10.54 -15.21 -16.99
C ALA A 48 -9.03 -15.11 -16.70
N ASP A 49 -8.25 -14.46 -17.56
CA ASP A 49 -6.81 -14.30 -17.36
C ASP A 49 -6.49 -13.49 -16.10
N SER A 50 -7.28 -12.45 -15.82
CA SER A 50 -7.18 -11.66 -14.58
C SER A 50 -7.51 -12.47 -13.32
N LEU A 51 -8.39 -13.47 -13.45
CA LEU A 51 -8.89 -14.30 -12.35
C LEU A 51 -8.04 -15.55 -12.12
N GLU A 52 -7.29 -16.02 -13.14
CA GLU A 52 -6.41 -17.19 -13.09
C GLU A 52 -5.32 -17.02 -12.03
N VAL A 53 -4.64 -15.86 -12.03
CA VAL A 53 -3.60 -15.54 -11.04
C VAL A 53 -4.14 -15.44 -9.61
N SER A 54 -5.44 -15.19 -9.46
CA SER A 54 -6.12 -15.07 -8.16
C SER A 54 -6.78 -16.38 -7.70
N GLY A 55 -6.67 -17.46 -8.47
CA GLY A 55 -7.12 -18.81 -8.12
C GLY A 55 -8.63 -19.05 -8.28
N PHE A 56 -9.35 -18.26 -9.09
CA PHE A 56 -10.78 -18.43 -9.34
C PHE A 56 -11.03 -19.53 -10.39
N ALA A 57 -10.52 -20.73 -10.13
CA ALA A 57 -10.41 -21.80 -11.13
C ALA A 57 -11.76 -22.18 -11.78
N ARG A 58 -12.84 -22.19 -11.00
CA ARG A 58 -14.19 -22.51 -11.53
C ARG A 58 -14.70 -21.39 -12.42
N THR A 59 -14.51 -20.15 -11.99
CA THR A 59 -14.88 -18.97 -12.78
C THR A 59 -14.09 -18.91 -14.09
N VAL A 60 -12.78 -19.16 -14.02
CA VAL A 60 -11.87 -19.17 -15.17
C VAL A 60 -12.34 -20.21 -16.20
N SER A 61 -12.61 -21.44 -15.76
CA SER A 61 -13.14 -22.49 -16.66
C SER A 61 -14.46 -22.05 -17.28
N ALA A 62 -15.43 -21.61 -16.47
CA ALA A 62 -16.75 -21.27 -16.98
C ALA A 62 -16.74 -20.05 -17.92
N PHE A 63 -15.85 -19.07 -17.69
CA PHE A 63 -15.68 -17.92 -18.59
C PHE A 63 -15.05 -18.34 -19.91
N ARG A 64 -14.02 -19.21 -19.88
CA ARG A 64 -13.39 -19.75 -21.09
C ARG A 64 -14.33 -20.65 -21.88
N ASP A 65 -15.12 -21.49 -21.21
CA ASP A 65 -16.12 -22.36 -21.83
C ASP A 65 -17.22 -21.54 -22.54
N LEU A 66 -17.70 -20.47 -21.90
CA LEU A 66 -18.66 -19.55 -22.49
C LEU A 66 -18.06 -18.76 -23.67
N ALA A 67 -16.82 -18.29 -23.55
CA ALA A 67 -16.12 -17.60 -24.63
C ALA A 67 -15.95 -18.50 -25.87
N GLN A 68 -15.53 -19.75 -25.66
CA GLN A 68 -15.37 -20.73 -26.74
C GLN A 68 -16.71 -21.05 -27.41
N LEU A 69 -17.77 -21.26 -26.63
CA LEU A 69 -19.12 -21.51 -27.16
C LEU A 69 -19.59 -20.36 -28.06
N ILE A 70 -19.31 -19.12 -27.65
CA ILE A 70 -19.61 -17.90 -28.40
C ILE A 70 -18.84 -17.87 -29.72
N GLU A 71 -17.53 -18.14 -29.69
CA GLU A 71 -16.69 -18.14 -30.89
C GLU A 71 -17.11 -19.21 -31.90
N ASP A 72 -17.35 -20.43 -31.43
CA ASP A 72 -17.77 -21.54 -32.29
C ASP A 72 -19.13 -21.25 -32.96
N HIS A 73 -20.09 -20.73 -32.20
CA HIS A 73 -21.45 -20.54 -32.69
C HIS A 73 -21.62 -19.30 -33.57
N VAL A 74 -21.10 -18.16 -33.12
CA VAL A 74 -21.43 -16.85 -33.71
C VAL A 74 -20.34 -16.37 -34.66
N VAL A 75 -19.07 -16.70 -34.39
CA VAL A 75 -17.95 -16.26 -35.23
C VAL A 75 -17.67 -17.26 -36.34
N GLN A 76 -17.70 -18.56 -36.03
CA GLN A 76 -17.37 -19.62 -36.97
C GLN A 76 -18.59 -20.25 -37.66
N GLY A 77 -19.81 -19.83 -37.29
CA GLY A 77 -21.07 -20.30 -37.88
C GLY A 77 -21.32 -21.80 -37.67
N ARG A 78 -20.71 -22.41 -36.65
CA ARG A 78 -20.87 -23.84 -36.37
C ARG A 78 -22.16 -24.07 -35.58
N THR A 79 -22.85 -25.16 -35.88
CA THR A 79 -23.96 -25.64 -35.06
C THR A 79 -23.39 -26.13 -33.72
N PRO A 80 -23.81 -25.60 -32.56
CA PRO A 80 -23.26 -26.04 -31.29
C PRO A 80 -23.67 -27.50 -31.04
N LEU A 81 -22.79 -28.27 -30.39
CA LEU A 81 -23.15 -29.60 -29.88
C LEU A 81 -24.40 -29.58 -28.97
N TYR A 82 -24.74 -28.41 -28.39
CA TYR A 82 -25.85 -28.20 -27.45
C TYR A 82 -26.96 -27.24 -27.94
N GLY A 83 -26.97 -26.82 -29.21
CA GLY A 83 -28.01 -25.92 -29.79
C GLY A 83 -27.99 -24.46 -29.29
N PRO A 84 -28.71 -23.52 -29.94
CA PRO A 84 -28.66 -22.07 -29.65
C PRO A 84 -29.22 -21.65 -28.28
N ALA A 85 -30.00 -22.51 -27.61
CA ALA A 85 -30.47 -22.30 -26.25
C ALA A 85 -29.36 -22.44 -25.19
N SER A 86 -28.15 -22.87 -25.57
CA SER A 86 -27.04 -23.10 -24.65
C SER A 86 -26.37 -21.83 -24.15
N VAL A 87 -26.33 -20.74 -24.94
CA VAL A 87 -25.58 -19.53 -24.57
C VAL A 87 -26.13 -18.85 -23.31
N PRO A 88 -27.46 -18.59 -23.16
CA PRO A 88 -28.00 -18.05 -21.91
C PRO A 88 -27.79 -18.96 -20.70
N THR A 89 -27.81 -20.29 -20.91
CA THR A 89 -27.52 -21.27 -19.86
C THR A 89 -26.07 -21.22 -19.41
N PHE A 90 -25.11 -21.21 -20.34
CA PHE A 90 -23.68 -21.09 -20.02
C PHE A 90 -23.34 -19.73 -19.42
N ALA A 91 -24.02 -18.64 -19.83
CA ALA A 91 -23.92 -17.34 -19.18
C ALA A 91 -24.36 -17.39 -17.71
N THR A 92 -25.48 -18.07 -17.43
CA THR A 92 -25.96 -18.29 -16.06
C THR A 92 -24.97 -19.12 -15.23
N LEU A 93 -24.41 -20.18 -15.81
CA LEU A 93 -23.39 -21.01 -15.15
C LEU A 93 -22.12 -20.20 -14.86
N ALA A 94 -21.64 -19.40 -15.81
CA ALA A 94 -20.48 -18.53 -15.63
C ALA A 94 -20.67 -17.54 -14.45
N ARG A 95 -21.83 -16.89 -14.36
CA ARG A 95 -22.16 -16.04 -13.20
C ARG A 95 -22.21 -16.84 -11.90
N GLN A 96 -22.83 -18.02 -11.89
CA GLN A 96 -22.90 -18.88 -10.70
C GLN A 96 -21.51 -19.35 -10.25
N SER A 97 -20.61 -19.69 -11.18
CA SER A 97 -19.23 -20.06 -10.86
C SER A 97 -18.46 -18.91 -10.20
N LEU A 98 -18.65 -17.68 -10.69
CA LEU A 98 -18.09 -16.49 -10.03
C LEU A 98 -18.62 -16.34 -8.61
N MET A 99 -19.94 -16.42 -8.42
CA MET A 99 -20.54 -16.31 -7.08
C MET A 99 -20.00 -17.38 -6.13
N HIS A 100 -19.87 -18.63 -6.59
CA HIS A 100 -19.34 -19.71 -5.78
C HIS A 100 -17.86 -19.52 -5.40
N ASP A 101 -17.02 -19.06 -6.33
CA ASP A 101 -15.63 -18.74 -6.01
C ASP A 101 -15.50 -17.53 -5.08
N LEU A 102 -16.40 -16.53 -5.19
CA LEU A 102 -16.48 -15.40 -4.26
C LEU A 102 -16.92 -15.83 -2.87
N GLU A 103 -17.95 -16.69 -2.75
CA GLU A 103 -18.44 -17.24 -1.48
C GLU A 103 -17.38 -18.06 -0.74
N ALA A 104 -16.45 -18.68 -1.47
CA ALA A 104 -15.34 -19.42 -0.89
C ALA A 104 -14.20 -18.54 -0.34
N ARG A 105 -14.31 -17.20 -0.41
CA ARG A 105 -13.21 -16.26 -0.14
C ARG A 105 -13.59 -15.17 0.85
N VAL A 106 -12.59 -14.71 1.59
CA VAL A 106 -12.68 -13.47 2.37
C VAL A 106 -12.05 -12.35 1.55
N LEU A 107 -12.85 -11.35 1.19
CA LEU A 107 -12.40 -10.17 0.46
C LEU A 107 -12.33 -8.97 1.39
N VAL A 108 -11.24 -8.22 1.32
CA VAL A 108 -11.06 -6.96 2.06
C VAL A 108 -11.23 -5.81 1.07
N PRO A 109 -12.36 -5.08 1.10
CA PRO A 109 -12.52 -3.90 0.26
C PRO A 109 -11.62 -2.78 0.78
N ILE A 110 -10.85 -2.16 -0.12
CA ILE A 110 -10.09 -0.94 0.18
C ILE A 110 -10.92 0.26 -0.29
N ALA A 111 -11.16 1.21 0.62
CA ALA A 111 -11.89 2.42 0.30
C ALA A 111 -11.16 3.24 -0.79
N PRO A 112 -11.85 3.92 -1.72
CA PRO A 112 -11.20 4.63 -2.83
C PRO A 112 -10.16 5.68 -2.40
N ASP A 113 -10.42 6.38 -1.30
CA ASP A 113 -9.51 7.34 -0.67
C ASP A 113 -8.28 6.69 -0.02
N HIS A 114 -8.37 5.40 0.32
CA HIS A 114 -7.26 4.60 0.83
C HIS A 114 -6.48 3.84 -0.24
N ALA A 115 -7.05 3.64 -1.42
CA ALA A 115 -6.45 2.86 -2.50
C ALA A 115 -5.04 3.34 -2.87
N ARG A 116 -4.79 4.66 -2.82
CA ARG A 116 -3.48 5.24 -3.11
C ARG A 116 -2.36 4.69 -2.23
N TYR A 117 -2.65 4.41 -0.96
CA TYR A 117 -1.64 3.93 0.00
C TYR A 117 -1.27 2.46 -0.22
N TYR A 118 -2.12 1.70 -0.92
CA TYR A 118 -1.85 0.31 -1.29
C TYR A 118 -1.21 0.21 -2.69
N LEU A 119 -1.70 1.01 -3.64
CA LEU A 119 -1.28 0.97 -5.04
C LEU A 119 0.04 1.71 -5.28
N GLU A 120 0.22 2.86 -4.63
CA GLU A 120 1.35 3.77 -4.80
C GLU A 120 2.02 4.08 -3.44
N PRO A 121 2.41 3.08 -2.63
CA PRO A 121 2.81 3.31 -1.24
C PRO A 121 4.09 4.16 -1.09
N ARG A 122 4.89 4.28 -2.15
CA ARG A 122 6.12 5.09 -2.18
C ARG A 122 5.89 6.57 -2.56
N ARG A 123 4.68 6.93 -2.99
CA ARG A 123 4.37 8.28 -3.43
C ARG A 123 4.55 9.29 -2.29
N ASP A 124 5.18 10.42 -2.61
CA ASP A 124 5.57 11.49 -1.67
C ASP A 124 6.71 11.10 -0.69
N TRP A 125 7.35 9.94 -0.88
CA TRP A 125 8.49 9.46 -0.09
C TRP A 125 9.81 9.48 -0.87
N GLU A 126 9.84 10.02 -2.09
CA GLU A 126 10.97 9.88 -3.02
C GLU A 126 12.27 10.46 -2.44
N ALA A 127 12.20 11.63 -1.79
CA ALA A 127 13.36 12.23 -1.13
C ALA A 127 13.85 11.39 0.06
N VAL A 128 12.92 10.81 0.82
CA VAL A 128 13.24 9.96 1.98
C VAL A 128 13.91 8.67 1.51
N ILE A 129 13.33 7.98 0.53
CA ILE A 129 13.89 6.75 -0.05
C ILE A 129 15.26 7.02 -0.68
N GLY A 130 15.41 8.16 -1.36
CA GLY A 130 16.69 8.54 -1.95
C GLY A 130 17.80 8.78 -0.92
N ARG A 131 17.45 9.28 0.28
CA ARG A 131 18.43 9.56 1.35
C ARG A 131 18.62 8.38 2.31
N PHE A 132 17.56 7.62 2.58
CA PHE A 132 17.44 6.54 3.56
C PHE A 132 16.83 5.29 2.89
N PRO A 133 17.53 4.66 1.93
CA PRO A 133 16.98 3.54 1.15
C PRO A 133 16.54 2.34 2.01
N GLU A 134 17.13 2.17 3.20
CA GLU A 134 16.79 1.14 4.18
C GLU A 134 15.34 1.25 4.69
N THR A 135 14.72 2.44 4.60
CA THR A 135 13.33 2.67 5.04
C THR A 135 12.28 2.22 4.03
N THR A 136 12.67 1.80 2.82
CA THR A 136 11.74 1.54 1.70
C THR A 136 10.68 0.51 2.06
N VAL A 137 11.08 -0.61 2.68
CA VAL A 137 10.17 -1.70 3.04
C VAL A 137 9.16 -1.21 4.09
N ASP A 138 9.61 -0.54 5.14
CA ASP A 138 8.71 -0.02 6.17
C ASP A 138 7.78 1.08 5.64
N ILE A 139 8.24 1.94 4.72
CA ILE A 139 7.38 2.92 4.05
C ILE A 139 6.26 2.22 3.28
N GLU A 140 6.61 1.15 2.54
CA GLU A 140 5.62 0.39 1.79
C GLU A 140 4.59 -0.28 2.69
N GLU A 141 5.05 -0.98 3.71
CA GLU A 141 4.20 -1.71 4.62
C GLU A 141 3.37 -0.77 5.50
N ALA A 142 3.88 0.42 5.86
CA ALA A 142 3.09 1.44 6.52
C ALA A 142 1.86 1.85 5.67
N GLY A 143 2.06 2.11 4.38
CA GLY A 143 0.99 2.48 3.46
C GLY A 143 -0.02 1.35 3.24
N LYS A 144 0.46 0.15 2.93
CA LYS A 144 -0.40 -1.02 2.69
C LYS A 144 -1.19 -1.42 3.94
N CYS A 145 -0.56 -1.45 5.10
CA CYS A 145 -1.23 -1.74 6.36
C CYS A 145 -2.31 -0.70 6.67
N PHE A 146 -2.04 0.58 6.43
CA PHE A 146 -3.02 1.65 6.60
C PHE A 146 -4.23 1.42 5.68
N ALA A 147 -3.99 1.16 4.38
CA ALA A 147 -5.05 0.92 3.41
C ALA A 147 -5.95 -0.28 3.74
N LEU A 148 -5.39 -1.28 4.43
CA LEU A 148 -6.09 -2.50 4.86
C LEU A 148 -6.72 -2.39 6.26
N GLY A 149 -6.75 -1.19 6.86
CA GLY A 149 -7.29 -0.98 8.21
C GLY A 149 -6.48 -1.64 9.33
N ARG A 150 -5.20 -1.96 9.08
CA ARG A 150 -4.26 -2.53 10.06
C ARG A 150 -3.45 -1.42 10.73
N ASN A 151 -4.18 -0.48 11.34
CA ASN A 151 -3.64 0.77 11.89
C ASN A 151 -2.44 0.57 12.83
N GLY A 152 -2.50 -0.40 13.76
CA GLY A 152 -1.38 -0.68 14.65
C GLY A 152 -0.11 -1.12 13.92
N ALA A 153 -0.25 -1.92 12.85
CA ALA A 153 0.88 -2.33 12.02
C ALA A 153 1.43 -1.15 11.18
N ALA A 154 0.54 -0.31 10.65
CA ALA A 154 0.95 0.90 9.96
C ALA A 154 1.79 1.82 10.87
N VAL A 155 1.35 2.02 12.11
CA VAL A 155 2.08 2.80 13.12
C VAL A 155 3.41 2.14 13.48
N PHE A 156 3.46 0.81 13.62
CA PHE A 156 4.71 0.09 13.85
C PHE A 156 5.74 0.37 12.76
N HIS A 157 5.37 0.23 11.49
CA HIS A 157 6.26 0.54 10.38
C HIS A 157 6.66 2.03 10.35
N CYS A 158 5.75 2.96 10.68
CA CYS A 158 6.10 4.37 10.84
C CYS A 158 7.17 4.56 11.93
N MET A 159 7.10 3.85 13.05
CA MET A 159 8.13 3.93 14.10
C MET A 159 9.49 3.39 13.62
N GLN A 160 9.50 2.33 12.81
CA GLN A 160 10.72 1.80 12.20
C GLN A 160 11.37 2.82 11.26
N VAL A 161 10.58 3.44 10.38
CA VAL A 161 11.04 4.51 9.48
C VAL A 161 11.66 5.66 10.29
N MET A 162 11.00 6.09 11.37
CA MET A 162 11.51 7.17 12.23
C MET A 162 12.81 6.81 12.94
N GLU A 163 12.96 5.56 13.41
CA GLU A 163 14.17 5.10 14.09
C GLU A 163 15.39 5.21 13.17
N HIS A 164 15.25 4.83 11.88
CA HIS A 164 16.31 5.03 10.89
C HIS A 164 16.71 6.51 10.75
N GLY A 165 15.73 7.42 10.67
CA GLY A 165 16.00 8.85 10.65
C GLY A 165 16.70 9.35 11.91
N LEU A 166 16.30 8.85 13.08
CA LEU A 166 16.89 9.23 14.37
C LEU A 166 18.32 8.70 14.52
N ILE A 167 18.62 7.49 14.07
CA ILE A 167 19.99 6.96 14.03
C ILE A 167 20.87 7.88 13.18
N ALA A 168 20.43 8.22 11.96
CA ALA A 168 21.18 9.11 11.07
C ALA A 168 21.36 10.52 11.66
N LEU A 169 20.33 11.04 12.34
CA LEU A 169 20.41 12.32 13.05
C LEU A 169 21.40 12.24 14.22
N GLY A 170 21.41 11.16 14.99
CA GLY A 170 22.35 10.94 16.08
C GLY A 170 23.80 10.89 15.60
N GLU A 171 24.05 10.24 14.46
CA GLU A 171 25.37 10.28 13.81
C GLU A 171 25.76 11.68 13.36
N PHE A 172 24.83 12.43 12.77
CA PHE A 172 25.07 13.82 12.36
C PHE A 172 25.41 14.68 13.58
N MET A 173 24.70 14.48 14.69
CA MET A 173 24.94 15.16 15.97
C MET A 173 26.20 14.68 16.72
N GLN A 174 26.97 13.75 16.15
CA GLN A 174 28.20 13.20 16.74
C GLN A 174 27.98 12.55 18.12
N ILE A 175 26.84 11.88 18.31
CA ILE A 175 26.53 11.22 19.58
C ILE A 175 27.23 9.86 19.65
N SER A 176 28.17 9.70 20.59
CA SER A 176 28.91 8.46 20.83
C SER A 176 28.14 7.46 21.71
N ASP A 177 26.89 7.15 21.37
CA ASP A 177 26.08 6.15 22.08
C ASP A 177 25.82 4.95 21.16
N PRO A 178 26.26 3.72 21.53
CA PRO A 178 26.00 2.51 20.73
C PRO A 178 24.50 2.16 20.64
N LYS A 179 23.63 2.80 21.43
CA LYS A 179 22.16 2.69 21.37
C LYS A 179 21.52 4.02 20.99
N SER A 180 22.03 4.70 19.96
CA SER A 180 21.44 5.94 19.47
C SER A 180 20.02 5.68 18.93
N GLY A 181 19.01 6.09 19.69
CA GLY A 181 17.60 6.04 19.28
C GLY A 181 16.83 7.23 19.82
N PHE A 182 15.50 7.14 19.85
CA PHE A 182 14.59 8.20 20.31
C PHE A 182 15.07 8.96 21.55
N THR A 183 15.38 8.27 22.64
CA THR A 183 15.72 8.91 23.93
C THR A 183 17.00 9.72 23.85
N THR A 184 18.05 9.14 23.29
CA THR A 184 19.38 9.76 23.22
C THR A 184 19.35 11.01 22.33
N VAL A 185 18.73 10.90 21.15
CA VAL A 185 18.60 12.03 20.20
C VAL A 185 17.70 13.13 20.76
N SER A 186 16.53 12.77 21.35
CA SER A 186 15.63 13.71 22.02
C SER A 186 16.34 14.48 23.13
N ASN A 187 17.10 13.79 23.99
CA ASN A 187 17.84 14.43 25.07
C ASN A 187 18.94 15.36 24.55
N ALA A 188 19.64 14.98 23.47
CA ALA A 188 20.67 15.81 22.87
C ALA A 188 20.10 17.08 22.22
N LEU A 189 18.99 16.95 21.48
CA LEU A 189 18.28 18.09 20.90
C LEU A 189 17.77 19.04 21.99
N ARG A 190 17.21 18.49 23.07
CA ARG A 190 16.76 19.29 24.22
C ARG A 190 17.93 20.04 24.86
N ARG A 191 19.07 19.38 25.08
CA ARG A 191 20.29 20.02 25.61
C ARG A 191 20.74 21.20 24.75
N ILE A 192 20.77 21.04 23.43
CA ILE A 192 21.16 22.12 22.51
C ILE A 192 20.19 23.30 22.62
N LYS A 193 18.88 23.02 22.72
CA LYS A 193 17.84 24.04 22.83
C LYS A 193 17.88 24.79 24.17
N GLU A 194 18.16 24.11 25.27
CA GLU A 194 18.11 24.69 26.63
C GLU A 194 19.41 25.42 27.03
N ARG A 195 20.54 25.11 26.38
CA ARG A 195 21.81 25.79 26.63
C ARG A 195 21.84 27.20 26.02
N LYS A 196 22.60 28.10 26.64
CA LYS A 196 22.89 29.41 26.06
C LYS A 196 23.66 29.22 24.75
N TYR A 197 23.31 29.98 23.72
CA TYR A 197 23.96 29.91 22.41
C TYR A 197 25.49 30.10 22.49
N SER A 198 25.97 30.94 23.42
CA SER A 198 27.41 31.15 23.67
C SER A 198 28.16 29.88 24.07
N ASP A 199 27.46 28.95 24.73
CA ASP A 199 28.05 27.76 25.38
C ASP A 199 27.94 26.51 24.48
N LEU A 200 27.36 26.67 23.29
CA LEU A 200 27.29 25.63 22.27
C LEU A 200 28.64 25.47 21.56
N THR A 201 28.91 24.24 21.09
CA THR A 201 30.06 24.00 20.22
C THR A 201 29.88 24.73 18.87
N GLU A 202 30.96 24.99 18.15
CA GLU A 202 30.87 25.64 16.82
C GLU A 202 30.00 24.83 15.85
N PHE A 203 30.06 23.50 15.92
CA PHE A 203 29.18 22.61 15.15
C PHE A 203 27.69 22.78 15.54
N GLU A 204 27.39 22.84 16.84
CA GLU A 204 26.02 23.06 17.31
C GLU A 204 25.51 24.46 16.93
N LYS A 205 26.36 25.49 16.93
CA LYS A 205 26.03 26.84 16.49
C LYS A 205 25.75 26.90 14.99
N GLU A 206 26.57 26.25 14.17
CA GLU A 206 26.42 26.18 12.71
C GLU A 206 25.07 25.59 12.30
N HIS A 207 24.60 24.58 13.05
CA HIS A 207 23.37 23.85 12.72
C HIS A 207 22.21 24.11 13.70
N PHE A 208 22.30 25.17 14.52
CA PHE A 208 21.36 25.43 15.61
C PHE A 208 19.90 25.51 15.13
N ALA A 209 19.64 26.26 14.05
CA ALA A 209 18.29 26.41 13.51
C ALA A 209 17.66 25.08 13.09
N PHE A 210 18.46 24.17 12.50
CA PHE A 210 18.01 22.84 12.15
C PHE A 210 17.72 21.98 13.39
N PHE A 211 18.60 22.02 14.40
CA PHE A 211 18.39 21.29 15.65
C PHE A 211 17.17 21.78 16.43
N GLU A 212 16.96 23.09 16.50
CA GLU A 212 15.81 23.68 17.19
C GLU A 212 14.48 23.26 16.54
N GLN A 213 14.40 23.32 15.21
CA GLN A 213 13.19 22.91 14.47
C GLN A 213 12.94 21.41 14.56
N THR A 214 14.00 20.60 14.52
CA THR A 214 13.90 19.14 14.60
C THR A 214 13.49 18.68 16.01
N HIS A 215 13.95 19.37 17.07
CA HIS A 215 13.56 19.10 18.45
C HIS A 215 12.05 19.08 18.65
N GLY A 216 11.32 20.06 18.10
CA GLY A 216 9.86 20.13 18.24
C GLY A 216 9.15 18.91 17.66
N SER A 217 9.61 18.41 16.51
CA SER A 217 9.02 17.23 15.85
C SER A 217 9.32 15.95 16.62
N VAL A 218 10.58 15.75 17.04
CA VAL A 218 11.00 14.55 17.78
C VAL A 218 10.30 14.46 19.13
N GLN A 219 10.18 15.58 19.86
CA GLN A 219 9.54 15.60 21.16
C GLN A 219 8.04 15.30 21.06
N ALA A 220 7.35 15.89 20.08
CA ALA A 220 5.93 15.63 19.85
C ALA A 220 5.65 14.14 19.60
N VAL A 221 6.42 13.49 18.71
CA VAL A 221 6.26 12.06 18.41
C VAL A 221 6.54 11.21 19.65
N LYS A 222 7.59 11.54 20.39
CA LYS A 222 8.01 10.81 21.59
C LYS A 222 6.89 10.78 22.63
N ASP A 223 6.36 11.96 22.96
CA ASP A 223 5.37 12.13 24.00
C ASP A 223 3.98 11.65 23.57
N ALA A 224 3.61 11.92 22.31
CA ALA A 224 2.29 11.57 21.81
C ALA A 224 2.14 10.06 21.59
N TRP A 225 3.19 9.36 21.13
CA TRP A 225 3.06 8.00 20.60
C TRP A 225 4.13 7.04 21.09
N ARG A 226 5.43 7.37 20.98
CA ARG A 226 6.51 6.40 21.31
C ARG A 226 6.43 5.93 22.76
N ASN A 227 6.24 6.86 23.70
CA ASN A 227 6.11 6.55 25.13
C ASN A 227 4.83 5.77 25.46
N LYS A 228 3.83 5.78 24.58
CA LYS A 228 2.55 5.07 24.75
C LYS A 228 2.56 3.65 24.15
N ILE A 229 3.62 3.28 23.41
CA ILE A 229 3.86 1.90 23.00
C ILE A 229 4.43 1.17 24.22
N ASN A 230 3.59 0.45 24.93
CA ASN A 230 3.93 -0.09 26.24
C ASN A 230 4.88 -1.29 26.14
N HIS A 231 5.94 -1.26 26.95
CA HIS A 231 6.82 -2.40 27.23
C HIS A 231 6.26 -3.16 28.44
N ALA A 232 5.11 -3.83 28.29
CA ALA A 232 4.44 -4.45 29.43
C ALA A 232 5.27 -5.59 30.08
N GLN A 233 6.23 -6.20 29.37
CA GLN A 233 7.09 -7.31 29.85
C GLN A 233 8.17 -7.69 28.81
N GLY A 234 8.97 -6.73 28.34
CA GLY A 234 10.06 -7.02 27.37
C GLY A 234 9.62 -7.40 25.94
N ALA A 235 8.32 -7.58 25.69
CA ALA A 235 7.73 -7.69 24.36
C ALA A 235 7.04 -6.37 23.97
N PRO A 236 7.34 -5.78 22.80
CA PRO A 236 6.58 -4.62 22.29
C PRO A 236 5.12 -5.04 22.09
N ARG A 237 4.19 -4.51 22.90
CA ARG A 237 2.75 -4.64 22.64
C ARG A 237 2.22 -3.28 22.20
N LEU A 238 1.68 -3.21 20.99
CA LEU A 238 0.97 -2.05 20.43
C LEU A 238 -0.41 -1.80 21.09
N LEU A 239 -0.70 -2.40 22.24
CA LEU A 239 -2.07 -2.76 22.66
C LEU A 239 -2.71 -1.87 23.73
N THR A 240 -2.06 -0.79 24.19
CA THR A 240 -2.69 0.15 25.14
C THR A 240 -3.15 1.46 24.52
N ALA A 241 -2.73 1.77 23.29
CA ALA A 241 -3.18 2.95 22.56
C ALA A 241 -4.26 2.54 21.55
N ASP A 242 -5.38 3.26 21.54
CA ASP A 242 -6.35 3.17 20.46
C ASP A 242 -5.73 3.80 19.20
N PHE A 243 -5.21 2.95 18.31
CA PHE A 243 -4.77 3.35 16.97
C PHE A 243 -5.96 3.31 16.04
N SER A 244 -6.90 4.24 16.26
CA SER A 244 -7.94 4.53 15.28
C SER A 244 -7.30 4.94 13.96
N GLU A 245 -8.07 4.86 12.88
CA GLU A 245 -7.60 5.23 11.55
C GLU A 245 -7.10 6.68 11.51
N ALA A 246 -7.82 7.59 12.15
CA ALA A 246 -7.44 9.00 12.26
C ALA A 246 -6.07 9.15 12.95
N VAL A 247 -5.86 8.47 14.08
CA VAL A 247 -4.58 8.52 14.82
C VAL A 247 -3.45 7.91 13.98
N ALA A 248 -3.69 6.80 13.28
CA ALA A 248 -2.69 6.19 12.42
C ALA A 248 -2.31 7.12 11.25
N MET A 249 -3.28 7.84 10.67
CA MET A 249 -3.02 8.83 9.63
C MET A 249 -2.20 10.02 10.14
N GLU A 250 -2.53 10.54 11.33
CA GLU A 250 -1.76 11.61 11.96
C GLU A 250 -0.30 11.20 12.16
N ILE A 251 -0.06 9.98 12.64
CA ILE A 251 1.28 9.43 12.81
C ILE A 251 1.98 9.27 11.45
N TYR A 252 1.30 8.69 10.46
CA TYR A 252 1.86 8.51 9.11
C TYR A 252 2.31 9.84 8.50
N ILE A 253 1.47 10.89 8.59
CA ILE A 253 1.78 12.23 8.09
C ILE A 253 2.94 12.84 8.87
N ALA A 254 2.96 12.70 10.21
CA ALA A 254 4.04 13.22 11.05
C ALA A 254 5.38 12.53 10.75
N THR A 255 5.39 11.21 10.59
CA THR A 255 6.57 10.44 10.20
C THR A 255 7.08 10.90 8.84
N ARG A 256 6.20 11.06 7.84
CA ARG A 256 6.59 11.58 6.52
C ARG A 256 7.18 12.98 6.62
N GLY A 257 6.54 13.87 7.39
CA GLY A 257 7.01 15.24 7.60
C GLY A 257 8.39 15.31 8.23
N PHE A 258 8.62 14.52 9.29
CA PHE A 258 9.90 14.39 9.97
C PHE A 258 10.98 13.86 9.04
N MET A 259 10.72 12.75 8.36
CA MET A 259 11.71 12.12 7.47
C MET A 259 12.03 12.97 6.26
N ARG A 260 11.03 13.64 5.67
CA ARG A 260 11.26 14.59 4.56
C ARG A 260 12.20 15.70 5.00
N ARG A 261 12.02 16.27 6.19
CA ARG A 261 12.91 17.30 6.75
C ARG A 261 14.33 16.77 6.89
N LEU A 262 14.52 15.56 7.45
CA LEU A 262 15.85 14.96 7.52
C LEU A 262 16.45 14.73 6.12
N ALA A 263 15.63 14.31 5.16
CA ALA A 263 16.11 14.02 3.82
C ALA A 263 16.57 15.27 3.07
N THR A 264 15.88 16.40 3.24
CA THR A 264 16.11 17.62 2.46
C THR A 264 16.92 18.69 3.17
N GLU A 265 16.90 18.72 4.50
CA GLU A 265 17.49 19.82 5.29
C GLU A 265 18.68 19.36 6.14
N MET A 266 18.81 18.07 6.47
CA MET A 266 19.96 17.58 7.24
C MET A 266 21.22 17.64 6.36
N PRO A 267 22.26 18.41 6.74
CA PRO A 267 23.48 18.50 5.95
C PRO A 267 24.11 17.13 5.70
N THR A 268 24.54 16.89 4.47
CA THR A 268 25.27 15.67 4.14
C THR A 268 26.66 15.71 4.78
N LYS A 269 27.12 14.61 5.40
CA LYS A 269 28.51 14.45 5.82
C LYS A 269 29.42 14.89 4.67
N ARG A 270 30.24 15.93 4.86
CA ARG A 270 31.34 16.23 3.93
C ARG A 270 32.18 14.97 3.85
N ARG A 271 32.21 14.31 2.69
CA ARG A 271 33.22 13.27 2.43
C ARG A 271 34.57 13.91 2.73
N ARG A 272 35.26 13.44 3.77
CA ARG A 272 36.67 13.78 3.97
C ARG A 272 37.36 13.38 2.66
N ARG A 273 37.87 14.37 1.93
CA ARG A 273 38.80 14.14 0.84
C ARG A 273 40.11 13.63 1.42
#